data_AF-A0A3E5GI77-F1
#
_entry.id   AF-A0A3E5GI77-F1
#
_cell.length_a   1.000
_cell.length_b   1.000
_cell.length_c   1.000
_cell.angle_alpha   90.00
_cell.angle_beta   90.00
_cell.angle_gamma   90.00
#
_symmetry.space_group_name_H-M   'P 1'
#
loop_
_entity.id
_entity.type
_entity.pdbx_description
1 polymer ?
#
loop_
_entity_poly.entity_id
_entity_poly.type
_entity_poly.pdbx_seq_one_letter_code
_entity_poly.pdbx_strand_id
1 'polypeptide(L)'
;MIFMIIDKIGDILHTEADVICHQVNCKGVMGAGLAKQIRNQLLSEEQYRTYQEICREYGRANLGKVIRMKTDTYQVYNLFGEDIPTESGVDTIYAALYKALVSALYYAETEHLTLAVPGMIGCGLAGGDWRIVRNHILEPIFGTRTKVSLYIHWLDEENYMKAQELMQQPNFEDPVKEVCSNLFMHEIL
;
A
#
# COMPACT_ATOMS: atom_id res chain seq x y z
N MET A 1 -16.16 10.64 16.33
CA MET A 1 -16.40 10.20 14.94
C MET A 1 -15.63 8.91 14.73
N ILE A 2 -16.29 7.88 14.20
CA ILE A 2 -15.67 6.63 13.75
C ILE A 2 -15.37 6.89 12.28
N PHE A 3 -14.11 6.83 11.86
CA PHE A 3 -13.79 6.93 10.44
C PHE A 3 -13.59 5.54 9.87
N MET A 4 -14.03 5.41 8.61
CA MET A 4 -14.33 4.18 7.91
C MET A 4 -13.34 4.01 6.76
N ILE A 5 -13.09 2.77 6.37
CA ILE A 5 -12.57 2.48 5.04
C ILE A 5 -13.71 2.79 4.05
N ILE A 6 -13.41 3.61 3.04
CA ILE A 6 -14.40 4.12 2.08
C ILE A 6 -13.98 3.70 0.68
N ASP A 7 -14.78 2.86 0.03
CA ASP A 7 -14.58 2.52 -1.37
C ASP A 7 -15.01 3.68 -2.29
N LYS A 8 -14.18 3.99 -3.29
CA LYS A 8 -14.41 5.05 -4.29
C LYS A 8 -14.17 4.49 -5.68
N ILE A 9 -15.06 4.77 -6.61
CA ILE A 9 -14.84 4.50 -8.04
C ILE A 9 -14.18 5.71 -8.69
N GLY A 10 -13.08 5.50 -9.40
CA GLY A 10 -12.35 6.51 -10.15
C GLY A 10 -10.84 6.47 -9.93
N ASP A 11 -10.11 7.16 -10.81
CA ASP A 11 -8.66 7.24 -10.79
C ASP A 11 -8.14 7.87 -9.48
N ILE A 12 -7.28 7.13 -8.77
CA ILE A 12 -6.65 7.58 -7.53
C ILE A 12 -5.79 8.84 -7.72
N LEU A 13 -5.29 9.11 -8.93
CA LEU A 13 -4.53 10.33 -9.23
C LEU A 13 -5.41 11.60 -9.16
N HIS A 14 -6.73 11.45 -9.04
CA HIS A 14 -7.71 12.51 -8.83
C HIS A 14 -8.49 12.35 -7.51
N THR A 15 -7.89 11.70 -6.52
CA THR A 15 -8.49 11.50 -5.19
C THR A 15 -8.72 12.83 -4.45
N GLU A 16 -9.74 12.86 -3.59
CA GLU A 16 -9.94 13.92 -2.60
C GLU A 16 -9.05 13.78 -1.35
N ALA A 17 -8.29 12.69 -1.23
CA ALA A 17 -7.41 12.47 -0.10
C ALA A 17 -6.15 13.36 -0.14
N ASP A 18 -5.59 13.64 1.03
CA ASP A 18 -4.37 14.45 1.14
C ASP A 18 -3.11 13.67 0.69
N VAL A 19 -3.15 12.34 0.83
CA VAL A 19 -2.01 11.45 0.60
C VAL A 19 -2.39 10.28 -0.30
N ILE A 20 -1.60 10.04 -1.35
CA ILE A 20 -1.64 8.81 -2.14
C ILE A 20 -0.58 7.85 -1.61
N CYS A 21 -1.02 6.69 -1.12
CA CYS A 21 -0.19 5.59 -0.69
C CYS A 21 -0.15 4.52 -1.79
N HIS A 22 1.05 4.10 -2.20
CA HIS A 22 1.21 2.97 -3.13
C HIS A 22 2.38 2.07 -2.71
N GLN A 23 2.29 0.80 -3.07
CA GLN A 23 3.38 -0.16 -2.85
C GLN A 23 4.52 0.07 -3.86
N VAL A 24 5.75 0.06 -3.37
CA VAL A 24 6.98 0.14 -4.16
C VAL A 24 7.94 -1.02 -3.84
N ASN A 25 8.88 -1.26 -4.75
CA ASN A 25 9.95 -2.24 -4.57
C ASN A 25 11.26 -1.63 -4.04
N CYS A 26 12.14 -2.48 -3.53
CA CYS A 26 13.45 -2.09 -3.04
C CYS A 26 14.52 -1.95 -4.14
N LYS A 27 14.16 -2.06 -5.44
CA LYS A 27 15.09 -1.93 -6.57
C LYS A 27 15.11 -0.55 -7.21
N GLY A 28 14.31 0.39 -6.74
CA GLY A 28 14.28 1.73 -7.31
C GLY A 28 13.62 1.77 -8.68
N VAL A 29 12.68 0.85 -8.96
CA VAL A 29 12.01 0.75 -10.26
C VAL A 29 10.53 1.09 -10.13
N MET A 30 10.06 2.02 -10.96
CA MET A 30 8.64 2.34 -11.16
C MET A 30 8.29 2.18 -12.64
N GLY A 31 8.27 0.92 -13.11
CA GLY A 31 8.23 0.59 -14.54
C GLY A 31 6.84 0.28 -15.11
N ALA A 32 5.87 -0.06 -14.26
CA ALA A 32 4.53 -0.47 -14.65
C ALA A 32 3.46 -0.04 -13.61
N GLY A 33 2.19 -0.22 -13.98
CA GLY A 33 1.03 0.04 -13.11
C GLY A 33 0.99 1.46 -12.54
N LEU A 34 0.39 1.59 -11.36
CA LEU A 34 0.26 2.87 -10.66
C LEU A 34 1.61 3.52 -10.36
N ALA A 35 2.63 2.74 -10.01
CA ALA A 35 3.95 3.28 -9.69
C ALA A 35 4.54 4.07 -10.88
N LYS A 36 4.40 3.56 -12.11
CA LYS A 36 4.81 4.29 -13.33
C LYS A 36 4.01 5.57 -13.52
N GLN A 37 2.70 5.54 -13.26
CA GLN A 37 1.85 6.71 -13.41
C GLN A 37 2.22 7.79 -12.39
N ILE A 38 2.43 7.43 -11.12
CA ILE A 38 2.89 8.33 -10.05
C ILE A 38 4.24 8.95 -10.42
N ARG A 39 5.21 8.15 -10.87
CA ARG A 39 6.50 8.65 -11.34
C ARG A 39 6.33 9.71 -12.43
N ASN A 40 5.52 9.41 -13.44
CA ASN A 40 5.42 10.26 -14.63
C ASN A 40 4.58 11.52 -14.42
N GLN A 41 3.63 11.50 -13.47
CA GLN A 41 2.62 12.56 -13.33
C GLN A 41 2.74 13.35 -12.03
N LEU A 42 3.27 12.76 -10.96
CA LEU A 42 3.28 13.39 -9.63
C LEU A 42 4.69 13.69 -9.12
N LEU A 43 5.67 12.82 -9.37
CA LEU A 43 7.02 12.99 -8.84
C LEU A 43 7.87 13.89 -9.73
N SER A 44 8.70 14.74 -9.11
CA SER A 44 9.81 15.38 -9.81
C SER A 44 10.93 14.37 -10.09
N GLU A 45 11.81 14.70 -11.05
CA GLU A 45 13.00 13.89 -11.33
C GLU A 45 13.92 13.78 -10.10
N GLU A 46 14.00 14.84 -9.29
CA GLU A 46 14.77 14.82 -8.04
C GLU A 46 14.16 13.84 -7.03
N GLN A 47 12.84 13.85 -6.85
CA GLN A 47 12.14 12.93 -5.97
C GLN A 47 12.33 11.48 -6.42
N TYR A 48 12.13 11.19 -7.71
CA TYR A 48 12.37 9.85 -8.22
C TYR A 48 13.82 9.41 -8.02
N ARG A 49 14.79 10.31 -8.25
CA ARG A 49 16.20 10.05 -7.98
C ARG A 49 16.47 9.76 -6.50
N THR A 50 15.86 10.50 -5.57
CA THR A 50 15.98 10.23 -4.13
C THR A 50 15.47 8.83 -3.78
N TYR A 51 14.33 8.40 -4.34
CA TYR A 51 13.84 7.03 -4.18
C TYR A 51 14.85 5.99 -4.69
N GLN A 52 15.44 6.22 -5.86
CA GLN A 52 16.46 5.33 -6.42
C GLN A 52 17.73 5.27 -5.56
N GLU A 53 18.18 6.41 -5.03
CA GLU A 53 19.36 6.49 -4.17
C GLU A 53 19.13 5.74 -2.85
N ILE A 54 17.97 5.88 -2.22
CA ILE A 54 17.58 5.13 -1.02
C ILE A 54 17.49 3.62 -1.33
N CYS A 55 16.95 3.23 -2.48
CA CYS A 55 16.93 1.82 -2.88
C CYS A 55 18.34 1.25 -3.10
N ARG A 56 19.23 2.02 -3.73
CA ARG A 56 20.62 1.62 -3.95
C ARG A 56 21.40 1.48 -2.65
N GLU A 57 21.18 2.39 -1.70
CA GLU A 57 21.90 2.41 -0.43
C GLU A 57 21.43 1.30 0.53
N TYR A 58 20.13 1.12 0.67
CA TYR A 58 19.57 0.24 1.70
C TYR A 58 19.00 -1.07 1.16
N GLY A 59 18.64 -1.15 -0.12
CA GLY A 59 18.06 -2.34 -0.75
C GLY A 59 16.92 -2.93 0.07
N ARG A 60 16.97 -4.25 0.35
CA ARG A 60 15.98 -4.99 1.14
C ARG A 60 15.77 -4.42 2.55
N ALA A 61 16.73 -3.69 3.12
CA ALA A 61 16.57 -3.05 4.42
C ALA A 61 15.52 -1.91 4.42
N ASN A 62 14.95 -1.57 3.26
CA ASN A 62 13.83 -0.66 3.14
C ASN A 62 12.47 -1.31 3.42
N LEU A 63 12.35 -2.64 3.40
CA LEU A 63 11.07 -3.33 3.63
C LEU A 63 10.40 -2.87 4.94
N GLY A 64 9.13 -2.50 4.82
CA GLY A 64 8.33 -1.98 5.93
C GLY A 64 8.48 -0.49 6.21
N LYS A 65 9.36 0.21 5.49
CA LYS A 65 9.53 1.66 5.61
C LYS A 65 8.67 2.42 4.61
N VAL A 66 8.55 3.73 4.84
CA VAL A 66 7.84 4.67 3.99
C VAL A 66 8.78 5.79 3.59
N ILE A 67 8.85 6.11 2.29
CA ILE A 67 9.41 7.40 1.84
C ILE A 67 8.25 8.33 1.52
N ARG A 68 8.22 9.46 2.21
CA ARG A 68 7.22 10.51 2.04
C ARG A 68 7.75 11.60 1.10
N MET A 69 6.98 11.93 0.08
CA MET A 69 7.32 12.96 -0.90
C MET A 69 6.16 13.94 -1.02
N LYS A 70 6.42 15.23 -0.90
CA LYS A 70 5.41 16.27 -1.12
C LYS A 70 5.49 16.73 -2.56
N THR A 71 4.42 16.57 -3.31
CA THR A 71 4.28 17.07 -4.69
C THR A 71 3.50 18.40 -4.68
N ASP A 72 3.27 18.98 -5.84
CA ASP A 72 2.49 20.22 -5.97
C ASP A 72 1.02 20.01 -5.58
N THR A 73 0.50 18.78 -5.74
CA THR A 73 -0.92 18.46 -5.55
C THR A 73 -1.17 17.58 -4.31
N TYR A 74 -0.30 16.61 -4.04
CA TYR A 74 -0.52 15.57 -3.02
C TYR A 74 0.73 15.33 -2.19
N GLN A 75 0.59 14.65 -1.05
CA GLN A 75 1.71 13.84 -0.54
C GLN A 75 1.67 12.45 -1.19
N VAL A 76 2.83 11.90 -1.54
CA VAL A 76 2.99 10.53 -2.03
C VAL A 76 3.78 9.74 -1.02
N TYR A 77 3.18 8.66 -0.50
CA TYR A 77 3.83 7.74 0.43
C TYR A 77 4.19 6.47 -0.33
N ASN A 78 5.49 6.28 -0.55
CA ASN A 78 6.07 5.11 -1.19
C ASN A 78 6.26 4.02 -0.13
N LEU A 79 5.37 3.02 -0.12
CA LEU A 79 5.33 1.96 0.88
C LEU A 79 6.19 0.77 0.42
N PHE A 80 7.31 0.50 1.07
CA PHE A 80 8.17 -0.63 0.70
C PHE A 80 7.57 -1.98 1.13
N GLY A 81 6.74 -2.55 0.27
CA GLY A 81 6.10 -3.86 0.45
C GLY A 81 6.72 -4.98 -0.38
N GLU A 82 7.72 -4.68 -1.21
CA GLU A 82 8.28 -5.59 -2.21
C GLU A 82 9.81 -5.47 -2.26
N ASP A 83 10.55 -6.57 -2.36
CA ASP A 83 12.01 -6.52 -2.52
C ASP A 83 12.39 -6.40 -3.99
N ILE A 84 12.05 -7.42 -4.79
CA ILE A 84 12.38 -7.53 -6.22
C ILE A 84 11.07 -7.78 -6.99
N PRO A 85 10.76 -6.98 -8.02
CA PRO A 85 9.69 -7.32 -8.96
C PRO A 85 10.17 -8.48 -9.85
N THR A 86 9.48 -9.61 -9.82
CA THR A 86 9.86 -10.81 -10.59
C THR A 86 8.93 -11.10 -11.78
N GLU A 87 7.90 -10.26 -11.97
CA GLU A 87 6.87 -10.38 -13.02
C GLU A 87 6.02 -11.66 -12.93
N SER A 88 6.30 -12.56 -11.98
CA SER A 88 5.59 -13.83 -11.80
C SER A 88 5.62 -14.31 -10.35
N GLY A 89 4.50 -14.80 -9.83
CA GLY A 89 4.40 -15.26 -8.44
C GLY A 89 4.01 -14.13 -7.47
N VAL A 90 4.35 -14.30 -6.19
CA VAL A 90 3.99 -13.37 -5.11
C VAL A 90 5.23 -12.61 -4.66
N ASP A 91 5.35 -11.35 -5.08
CA ASP A 91 6.44 -10.46 -4.69
C ASP A 91 6.10 -9.62 -3.45
N THR A 92 4.81 -9.47 -3.14
CA THR A 92 4.35 -8.75 -1.96
C THR A 92 4.73 -9.48 -0.67
N ILE A 93 5.49 -8.78 0.17
CA ILE A 93 5.84 -9.20 1.51
C ILE A 93 4.82 -8.57 2.46
N TYR A 94 3.77 -9.32 2.82
CA TYR A 94 2.63 -8.82 3.60
C TYR A 94 3.03 -8.14 4.91
N ALA A 95 4.02 -8.69 5.63
CA ALA A 95 4.52 -8.09 6.87
C ALA A 95 5.19 -6.71 6.64
N ALA A 96 5.84 -6.52 5.49
CA ALA A 96 6.41 -5.25 5.10
C ALA A 96 5.31 -4.24 4.72
N LEU A 97 4.34 -4.65 3.90
CA LEU A 97 3.20 -3.80 3.55
C LEU A 97 2.42 -3.35 4.80
N TYR A 98 2.18 -4.26 5.76
CA TYR A 98 1.55 -3.95 7.03
C TYR A 98 2.34 -2.88 7.82
N LYS A 99 3.64 -3.09 8.03
CA LYS A 99 4.50 -2.13 8.76
C LYS A 99 4.54 -0.75 8.11
N ALA A 100 4.59 -0.71 6.78
CA ALA A 100 4.58 0.53 6.03
C ALA A 100 3.22 1.27 6.16
N LEU A 101 2.10 0.55 6.12
CA LEU A 101 0.77 1.13 6.33
C LEU A 101 0.52 1.63 7.76
N VAL A 102 1.04 0.93 8.77
CA VAL A 102 1.02 1.41 10.16
C VAL A 102 1.80 2.73 10.29
N SER A 103 2.98 2.82 9.64
CA SER A 103 3.76 4.06 9.61
C SER A 103 3.02 5.17 8.87
N ALA A 104 2.36 4.85 7.76
CA ALA A 104 1.52 5.81 7.02
C ALA A 104 0.37 6.35 7.87
N LEU A 105 -0.34 5.48 8.59
CA LEU A 105 -1.40 5.88 9.54
C LEU A 105 -0.84 6.80 10.62
N TYR A 106 0.29 6.46 11.24
CA TYR A 106 0.93 7.29 12.25
C TYR A 106 1.22 8.70 11.72
N TYR A 107 1.84 8.84 10.55
CA TYR A 107 2.10 10.15 9.96
C TYR A 107 0.80 10.92 9.67
N ALA A 108 -0.20 10.25 9.10
CA ALA A 108 -1.49 10.87 8.80
C ALA A 108 -2.22 11.35 10.06
N GLU A 109 -2.18 10.60 11.16
CA GLU A 109 -2.76 11.02 12.44
C GLU A 109 -2.06 12.25 13.00
N THR A 110 -0.72 12.28 12.94
CA THR A 110 0.08 13.41 13.46
C THR A 110 -0.11 14.70 12.66
N GLU A 111 -0.40 14.58 11.38
CA GLU A 111 -0.53 15.71 10.45
C GLU A 111 -1.98 16.03 10.09
N HIS A 112 -2.94 15.29 10.65
CA HIS A 112 -4.38 15.40 10.38
C HIS A 112 -4.74 15.25 8.90
N LEU A 113 -4.13 14.25 8.25
CA LEU A 113 -4.30 13.94 6.83
C LEU A 113 -5.24 12.75 6.63
N THR A 114 -5.82 12.67 5.43
CA THR A 114 -6.53 11.50 4.92
C THR A 114 -5.65 10.72 3.94
N LEU A 115 -5.90 9.41 3.83
CA LEU A 115 -5.10 8.50 3.00
C LEU A 115 -5.94 7.91 1.86
N ALA A 116 -5.34 7.75 0.69
CA ALA A 116 -5.87 6.95 -0.41
C ALA A 116 -4.92 5.80 -0.76
N VAL A 117 -5.45 4.62 -1.03
CA VAL A 117 -4.73 3.48 -1.61
C VAL A 117 -5.46 2.98 -2.86
N PRO A 118 -4.77 2.38 -3.85
CA PRO A 118 -5.48 1.72 -4.93
C PRO A 118 -6.19 0.47 -4.40
N GLY A 119 -7.36 0.17 -4.96
CA GLY A 119 -7.93 -1.16 -4.91
C GLY A 119 -6.89 -2.16 -5.42
N MET A 120 -6.80 -3.32 -4.78
CA MET A 120 -5.76 -4.32 -5.06
C MET A 120 -4.31 -3.86 -4.75
N ILE A 121 -4.10 -2.94 -3.80
CA ILE A 121 -2.75 -2.59 -3.32
C ILE A 121 -1.97 -3.86 -2.93
N GLY A 122 -0.77 -4.03 -3.51
CA GLY A 122 0.07 -5.22 -3.31
C GLY A 122 -0.43 -6.50 -3.99
N CYS A 123 -1.58 -6.50 -4.65
CA CYS A 123 -2.17 -7.72 -5.21
C CYS A 123 -2.05 -7.82 -6.73
N GLY A 124 -2.07 -6.70 -7.45
CA GLY A 124 -2.02 -6.66 -8.91
C GLY A 124 -0.74 -7.24 -9.50
N LEU A 125 0.21 -6.40 -9.91
CA LEU A 125 1.45 -6.87 -10.52
C LEU A 125 2.36 -7.64 -9.56
N ALA A 126 2.24 -7.37 -8.26
CA ALA A 126 3.04 -8.02 -7.22
C ALA A 126 2.41 -9.34 -6.70
N GLY A 127 1.24 -9.73 -7.21
CA GLY A 127 0.66 -11.07 -7.04
C GLY A 127 0.13 -11.42 -5.64
N GLY A 128 0.04 -10.48 -4.71
CA GLY A 128 -0.55 -10.72 -3.40
C GLY A 128 -2.02 -11.14 -3.44
N ASP A 129 -2.51 -11.78 -2.38
CA ASP A 129 -3.90 -12.18 -2.19
C ASP A 129 -4.69 -11.02 -1.56
N TRP A 130 -5.70 -10.54 -2.27
CA TRP A 130 -6.53 -9.44 -1.81
C TRP A 130 -7.28 -9.73 -0.52
N ARG A 131 -7.65 -10.98 -0.25
CA ARG A 131 -8.30 -11.35 1.02
C ARG A 131 -7.35 -11.16 2.19
N ILE A 132 -6.05 -11.44 2.00
CA ILE A 132 -5.02 -11.17 3.01
C ILE A 132 -4.88 -9.67 3.23
N VAL A 133 -4.68 -8.91 2.15
CA VAL A 133 -4.50 -7.46 2.24
C VAL A 133 -5.73 -6.79 2.85
N ARG A 134 -6.94 -7.14 2.42
CA ARG A 134 -8.18 -6.55 2.91
C ARG A 134 -8.45 -6.92 4.37
N ASN A 135 -8.53 -8.21 4.70
CA ASN A 135 -8.99 -8.67 6.02
C ASN A 135 -7.94 -8.64 7.12
N HIS A 136 -6.65 -8.77 6.76
CA HIS A 136 -5.57 -8.94 7.73
C HIS A 136 -4.58 -7.77 7.74
N ILE A 137 -4.70 -6.83 6.81
CA ILE A 137 -3.87 -5.62 6.79
C ILE A 137 -4.74 -4.36 6.88
N LEU A 138 -5.59 -4.09 5.90
CA LEU A 138 -6.36 -2.85 5.85
C LEU A 138 -7.41 -2.77 6.97
N GLU A 139 -8.22 -3.81 7.16
CA GLU A 139 -9.26 -3.83 8.22
C GLU A 139 -8.66 -3.71 9.64
N PRO A 140 -7.60 -4.43 10.03
CA PRO A 140 -6.99 -4.26 11.35
C PRO A 140 -6.40 -2.86 11.58
N ILE A 141 -5.79 -2.25 10.56
CA ILE A 141 -5.14 -0.94 10.69
C ILE A 141 -6.19 0.19 10.66
N PHE A 142 -7.17 0.14 9.76
CA PHE A 142 -8.07 1.26 9.45
C PHE A 142 -9.54 1.02 9.79
N GLY A 143 -9.95 -0.23 10.05
CA GLY A 143 -11.32 -0.59 10.42
C GLY A 143 -11.64 -0.42 11.91
N THR A 144 -10.63 -0.12 12.74
CA THR A 144 -10.81 0.19 14.18
C THR A 144 -10.86 1.71 14.42
N ARG A 145 -10.96 2.16 15.68
CA ARG A 145 -11.09 3.59 16.02
C ARG A 145 -9.83 4.40 15.69
N THR A 146 -9.67 4.78 14.42
CA THR A 146 -8.69 5.77 13.95
C THR A 146 -9.38 7.11 13.69
N LYS A 147 -8.60 8.20 13.64
CA LYS A 147 -9.08 9.53 13.21
C LYS A 147 -8.87 9.81 11.72
N VAL A 148 -8.29 8.86 10.99
CA VAL A 148 -7.86 8.98 9.59
C VAL A 148 -8.81 8.16 8.71
N SER A 149 -9.43 8.81 7.74
CA SER A 149 -10.17 8.11 6.68
C SER A 149 -9.19 7.48 5.70
N LEU A 150 -9.47 6.22 5.33
CA LEU A 150 -8.80 5.54 4.22
C LEU A 150 -9.78 5.41 3.05
N TYR A 151 -9.45 6.03 1.92
CA TYR A 151 -10.13 5.86 0.65
C TYR A 151 -9.48 4.72 -0.15
N ILE A 152 -10.25 3.72 -0.55
CA ILE A 152 -9.80 2.68 -1.50
C ILE A 152 -10.34 3.06 -2.88
N HIS A 153 -9.45 3.43 -3.79
CA HIS A 153 -9.81 3.82 -5.16
C HIS A 153 -9.78 2.63 -6.11
N TRP A 154 -10.96 2.27 -6.61
CA TRP A 154 -11.16 1.28 -7.67
C TRP A 154 -11.27 1.99 -9.01
N LEU A 155 -10.49 1.58 -10.00
CA LEU A 155 -10.43 2.27 -11.30
C LEU A 155 -11.81 2.39 -11.97
N ASP A 156 -12.62 1.34 -11.85
CA ASP A 156 -13.97 1.23 -12.39
C ASP A 156 -14.81 0.28 -11.52
N GLU A 157 -16.12 0.26 -11.79
CA GLU A 157 -17.08 -0.61 -11.10
C GLU A 157 -16.77 -2.10 -11.32
N GLU A 158 -16.23 -2.47 -12.49
CA GLU A 158 -15.95 -3.87 -12.82
C GLU A 158 -14.86 -4.44 -11.89
N ASN A 159 -13.78 -3.69 -11.68
CA ASN A 159 -12.70 -4.06 -10.77
C ASN A 159 -13.19 -4.12 -9.32
N TYR A 160 -14.05 -3.18 -8.91
CA TYR A 160 -14.67 -3.22 -7.58
C TYR A 160 -15.51 -4.49 -7.40
N MET A 161 -16.39 -4.80 -8.35
CA MET A 161 -17.27 -5.97 -8.27
C MET A 161 -16.48 -7.28 -8.26
N LYS A 162 -15.44 -7.41 -9.09
CA LYS A 162 -14.53 -8.57 -9.07
C LYS A 162 -13.87 -8.76 -7.70
N ALA A 163 -13.45 -7.68 -7.05
CA ALA A 163 -12.91 -7.75 -5.71
C ALA A 163 -13.95 -8.18 -4.67
N GLN A 164 -15.19 -7.70 -4.77
CA GLN A 164 -16.28 -8.15 -3.89
C GLN A 164 -16.59 -9.64 -4.07
N GLU A 165 -16.60 -10.13 -5.31
CA GLU A 165 -16.79 -11.55 -5.62
C GLU A 165 -15.68 -12.42 -5.03
N LEU A 166 -14.41 -11.99 -5.15
CA LEU A 166 -13.27 -12.67 -4.53
C LEU A 166 -13.42 -12.80 -3.00
N MET A 167 -13.97 -11.78 -2.34
CA MET A 167 -14.19 -11.78 -0.89
C MET A 167 -15.33 -12.72 -0.45
N GLN A 168 -16.22 -13.11 -1.35
CA GLN A 168 -17.34 -14.02 -1.06
C GLN A 168 -16.98 -15.51 -1.24
N GLN A 169 -15.84 -15.80 -1.87
CA GLN A 169 -15.40 -17.17 -2.07
C GLN A 169 -14.95 -17.80 -0.72
N PRO A 170 -15.25 -19.08 -0.47
CA PRO A 170 -14.80 -19.76 0.73
C PRO A 170 -13.27 -19.73 0.81
N ASN A 171 -12.73 -19.35 1.99
CA ASN A 171 -11.29 -19.36 2.23
C ASN A 171 -10.77 -20.79 2.06
N PHE A 172 -9.92 -21.01 1.04
CA PHE A 172 -9.02 -22.15 1.04
C PHE A 172 -7.98 -21.89 2.12
N GLU A 173 -7.82 -22.86 3.04
CA GLU A 173 -6.87 -22.95 4.17
C GLU A 173 -6.12 -21.68 4.59
N ASP A 174 -6.35 -21.28 5.83
CA ASP A 174 -5.94 -20.02 6.46
C ASP A 174 -4.43 -19.69 6.37
N PRO A 175 -4.00 -18.79 5.46
CA PRO A 175 -2.61 -18.33 5.37
C PRO A 175 -2.20 -17.40 6.54
N VAL A 176 -3.15 -17.03 7.42
CA VAL A 176 -2.92 -16.15 8.59
C VAL A 176 -1.92 -16.71 9.58
N LYS A 177 -1.77 -18.04 9.67
CA LYS A 177 -0.76 -18.67 10.55
C LYS A 177 0.67 -18.23 10.21
N GLU A 178 0.96 -17.84 8.97
CA GLU A 178 2.29 -17.39 8.56
C GLU A 178 2.48 -15.87 8.79
N VAL A 179 1.44 -15.07 8.59
CA VAL A 179 1.50 -13.61 8.83
C VAL A 179 1.55 -13.31 10.33
N CYS A 180 0.71 -13.95 11.14
CA CYS A 180 0.72 -13.79 12.60
C CYS A 180 2.02 -14.32 13.21
N SER A 181 2.55 -15.47 12.75
CA SER A 181 3.83 -15.97 13.28
C SER A 181 5.00 -15.04 12.96
N ASN A 182 5.01 -14.38 11.80
CA ASN A 182 6.02 -13.37 11.46
C ASN A 182 5.85 -12.02 12.17
N LEU A 183 4.63 -11.65 12.58
CA LEU A 183 4.36 -10.44 13.36
C LEU A 183 4.75 -10.60 14.84
N PHE A 184 4.43 -11.75 15.46
CA PHE A 184 4.71 -12.00 16.89
C PHE A 184 6.18 -12.39 17.18
N MET A 185 6.96 -12.83 16.18
CA MET A 185 8.36 -13.21 16.38
C MET A 185 9.34 -12.02 16.41
N HIS A 186 8.90 -10.80 16.10
CA HIS A 186 9.76 -9.60 16.05
C HIS A 186 9.48 -8.56 17.14
N GLU A 187 8.57 -8.82 18.08
CA GLU A 187 8.36 -7.99 19.30
C GLU A 187 8.94 -8.61 20.58
N ILE A 188 9.67 -9.72 20.46
CA ILE A 188 10.48 -10.28 21.54
C ILE A 188 11.88 -10.52 20.98
N LEU A 189 12.72 -9.49 21.00
CA LEU A 189 14.18 -9.51 21.21
C LEU A 189 14.72 -8.07 21.22
#